data_AF-A0A3B0QZJ3-F1
#
_entry.id   AF-A0A3B0QZJ3-F1
#
_cell.length_a   1.000
_cell.length_b   1.000
_cell.length_c   1.000
_cell.angle_alpha   90.00
_cell.angle_beta   90.00
_cell.angle_gamma   90.00
#
_symmetry.space_group_name_H-M   'P 1'
#
loop_
_entity.id
_entity.type
_entity.pdbx_description
1 polymer ?
#
loop_
_entity_poly.entity_id
_entity_poly.type
_entity_poly.pdbx_seq_one_letter_code
_entity_poly.pdbx_strand_id
1 'polypeptide(L)'
;MALLAEELVEEWLNRQGYFTISGIKLGVDEIDLLAIKTSEDGTVKCRHIEVQASINPISYLTSVSKEMQKQGRKLNSAKKRTKEELLKSVEEWVEKKFFKKRKVELKKQLSPKEWTTELVINIVKHDEEIEAIRSKGISVFYLKDIIRELKEEKFLVASASGADFVNLINMNVAVDED
;
A
#
# COMPACT_ATOMS: atom_id res chain seq x y z
N MET A 1 -8.53 9.59 -3.50
CA MET A 1 -7.68 8.77 -4.38
C MET A 1 -7.27 7.47 -3.72
N ALA A 2 -6.91 7.46 -2.44
CA ALA A 2 -6.55 6.24 -1.70
C ALA A 2 -7.61 5.12 -1.87
N LEU A 3 -8.89 5.40 -1.62
CA LEU A 3 -9.97 4.40 -1.76
C LEU A 3 -10.06 3.74 -3.15
N LEU A 4 -9.92 4.51 -4.23
CA LEU A 4 -9.95 3.94 -5.60
C LEU A 4 -8.70 3.11 -5.89
N ALA A 5 -7.54 3.53 -5.38
CA ALA A 5 -6.32 2.75 -5.51
C ALA A 5 -6.37 1.47 -4.67
N GLU A 6 -6.97 1.50 -3.48
CA GLU A 6 -7.23 0.33 -2.65
C GLU A 6 -8.10 -0.69 -3.37
N GLU A 7 -9.17 -0.24 -4.06
CA GLU A 7 -10.05 -1.12 -4.84
C GLU A 7 -9.31 -1.81 -6.00
N LEU A 8 -8.38 -1.11 -6.68
CA LEU A 8 -7.53 -1.73 -7.71
C LEU A 8 -6.58 -2.76 -7.13
N VAL A 9 -6.01 -2.47 -5.95
CA VAL A 9 -5.12 -3.41 -5.25
C VAL A 9 -5.90 -4.62 -4.75
N GLU A 10 -7.12 -4.44 -4.26
CA GLU A 10 -8.04 -5.51 -3.88
C GLU A 10 -8.35 -6.42 -5.07
N GLU A 11 -8.77 -5.84 -6.20
CA GLU A 11 -9.03 -6.59 -7.43
C GLU A 11 -7.79 -7.37 -7.89
N TRP A 12 -6.61 -6.75 -7.87
CA TRP A 12 -5.35 -7.39 -8.21
C TRP A 12 -5.03 -8.59 -7.31
N LEU A 13 -5.29 -8.48 -6.01
CA LEU A 13 -5.11 -9.57 -5.05
C LEU A 13 -6.15 -10.67 -5.26
N ASN A 14 -7.42 -10.32 -5.46
CA ASN A 14 -8.49 -11.29 -5.68
C ASN A 14 -8.29 -12.07 -6.98
N ARG A 15 -7.86 -11.42 -8.06
CA ARG A 15 -7.49 -12.09 -9.31
C ARG A 15 -6.38 -13.12 -9.12
N GLN A 16 -5.41 -12.83 -8.25
CA GLN A 16 -4.38 -13.80 -7.85
C GLN A 16 -4.88 -14.93 -6.92
N GLY A 17 -6.15 -14.92 -6.50
CA GLY A 17 -6.75 -15.92 -5.62
C GLY A 17 -6.59 -15.64 -4.14
N TYR A 18 -6.31 -14.40 -3.74
CA TYR A 18 -6.35 -14.00 -2.34
C TYR A 18 -7.78 -13.63 -1.92
N PHE A 19 -8.16 -14.03 -0.71
CA PHE A 19 -9.28 -13.46 0.02
C PHE A 19 -8.82 -12.22 0.77
N THR A 20 -9.61 -11.14 0.70
CA THR A 20 -9.25 -9.83 1.22
C THR A 20 -10.22 -9.35 2.29
N ILE A 21 -9.71 -8.51 3.19
CA ILE A 21 -10.51 -7.62 4.03
C ILE A 21 -9.93 -6.22 3.83
N SER A 22 -10.75 -5.28 3.36
CA SER A 22 -10.36 -3.90 3.11
C SER A 22 -10.93 -2.93 4.15
N GLY A 23 -10.29 -1.78 4.33
CA GLY A 23 -10.79 -0.66 5.14
C GLY A 23 -10.91 -0.95 6.65
N ILE A 24 -10.04 -1.80 7.19
CA ILE A 24 -10.15 -2.28 8.58
C ILE A 24 -9.91 -1.15 9.57
N LYS A 25 -10.89 -0.86 10.42
CA LYS A 25 -10.78 0.16 11.48
C LYS A 25 -10.36 -0.44 12.82
N LEU A 26 -9.34 0.16 13.44
CA LEU A 26 -8.76 -0.22 14.73
C LEU A 26 -8.75 0.99 15.70
N GLY A 27 -9.92 1.59 15.90
CA GLY A 27 -10.07 2.86 16.63
C GLY A 27 -9.65 4.04 15.76
N VAL A 28 -8.60 4.74 16.15
CA VAL A 28 -8.03 5.86 15.36
C VAL A 28 -7.01 5.40 14.30
N ASP A 29 -6.67 4.12 14.31
CA ASP A 29 -5.80 3.50 13.33
C ASP A 29 -6.62 2.71 12.32
N GLU A 30 -6.07 2.50 11.14
CA GLU A 30 -6.66 1.71 10.06
C GLU A 30 -5.62 0.82 9.41
N ILE A 31 -6.04 -0.30 8.84
CA ILE A 31 -5.28 -1.12 7.89
C ILE A 31 -6.03 -1.09 6.57
N ASP A 32 -5.33 -0.72 5.49
CA ASP A 32 -5.98 -0.57 4.19
C ASP A 32 -6.43 -1.93 3.66
N LEU A 33 -5.53 -2.92 3.54
CA LEU A 33 -5.89 -4.28 3.15
C LEU A 33 -5.12 -5.35 3.91
N LEU A 34 -5.81 -6.44 4.27
CA LEU A 34 -5.23 -7.72 4.62
C LEU A 34 -5.66 -8.77 3.59
N ALA A 35 -4.72 -9.61 3.16
CA ALA A 35 -4.99 -10.64 2.16
C ALA A 35 -4.43 -12.00 2.59
N ILE A 36 -5.22 -13.06 2.42
CA ILE A 36 -4.83 -14.44 2.73
C ILE A 36 -5.09 -15.33 1.51
N LYS A 37 -4.11 -16.17 1.18
CA LYS A 37 -4.25 -17.22 0.17
C LYS A 37 -3.74 -18.54 0.73
N THR A 38 -4.53 -19.59 0.59
CA THR A 38 -4.14 -20.97 0.87
C THR A 38 -3.73 -21.66 -0.42
N SER A 39 -2.65 -22.42 -0.40
CA SER A 39 -2.23 -23.28 -1.51
C SER A 39 -2.65 -24.73 -1.26
N GLU A 40 -2.64 -25.58 -2.30
CA GLU A 40 -3.00 -27.00 -2.21
C GLU A 40 -2.14 -27.79 -1.21
N ASP A 41 -0.87 -27.39 -1.04
CA ASP A 41 0.06 -27.99 -0.08
C ASP A 41 -0.20 -27.56 1.39
N GLY A 42 -1.28 -26.81 1.64
CA GLY A 42 -1.64 -26.29 2.95
C GLY A 42 -0.82 -25.07 3.40
N THR A 43 0.06 -24.54 2.55
CA THR A 43 0.74 -23.28 2.84
C THR A 43 -0.24 -22.11 2.83
N VAL A 44 -0.03 -21.15 3.73
CA VAL A 44 -0.86 -19.95 3.83
C VAL A 44 0.04 -18.74 3.67
N LYS A 45 -0.27 -17.91 2.69
CA LYS A 45 0.40 -16.62 2.48
C LYS A 45 -0.49 -15.51 3.02
N CYS A 46 0.04 -14.73 3.96
CA CYS A 46 -0.65 -13.58 4.54
C CYS A 46 0.08 -12.30 4.16
N ARG A 47 -0.65 -11.30 3.67
CA ARG A 47 -0.11 -10.01 3.21
C ARG A 47 -0.81 -8.87 3.93
N HIS A 48 -0.04 -7.92 4.46
CA HIS A 48 -0.51 -6.66 5.02
C HIS A 48 -0.10 -5.53 4.08
N ILE A 49 -1.07 -4.89 3.46
CA ILE A 49 -0.86 -3.87 2.45
C ILE A 49 -1.38 -2.52 2.94
N GLU A 50 -0.55 -1.50 2.81
CA GLU A 50 -0.94 -0.11 2.93
C GLU A 50 -0.83 0.54 1.54
N VAL A 51 -1.79 1.38 1.18
CA VAL A 51 -1.88 2.02 -0.14
C VAL A 51 -1.72 3.53 0.02
N GLN A 52 -0.76 4.11 -0.70
CA GLN A 52 -0.45 5.54 -0.70
C GLN A 52 -0.32 6.03 -2.15
N ALA A 53 -1.46 6.25 -2.79
CA ALA A 53 -1.54 6.71 -4.17
C ALA A 53 -1.80 8.22 -4.25
N SER A 54 -0.74 9.00 -4.47
CA SER A 54 -0.83 10.42 -4.82
C SER A 54 -0.64 10.61 -6.33
N ILE A 55 -1.41 11.53 -6.92
CA ILE A 55 -1.23 11.96 -8.31
C ILE A 55 -0.23 13.13 -8.38
N ASN A 56 -0.28 14.04 -7.41
CA ASN A 56 0.55 15.25 -7.35
C ASN A 56 1.18 15.39 -5.96
N PRO A 57 2.20 14.58 -5.61
CA PRO A 57 2.84 14.65 -4.31
C PRO A 57 3.62 15.96 -4.13
N ILE A 58 3.31 16.69 -3.05
CA ILE A 58 3.94 17.99 -2.73
C ILE A 58 5.01 17.89 -1.61
N SER A 59 5.06 16.75 -0.92
CA SER A 59 5.98 16.49 0.19
C SER A 59 6.41 15.03 0.18
N TYR A 60 7.31 14.68 1.10
CA TYR A 60 7.59 13.29 1.48
C TYR A 60 6.31 12.52 1.80
N LEU A 61 6.31 11.23 1.46
CA LEU A 61 5.30 10.24 1.85
C LEU A 61 5.32 10.02 3.37
N THR A 62 6.52 9.98 3.96
CA THR A 62 6.70 9.82 5.40
C THR A 62 6.54 11.15 6.15
N SER A 63 5.79 11.13 7.25
CA SER A 63 5.65 12.29 8.13
C SER A 63 6.97 12.62 8.84
N VAL A 64 7.22 13.90 9.09
CA VAL A 64 8.36 14.35 9.89
C VAL A 64 8.37 13.66 11.26
N SER A 65 9.52 13.18 11.72
CA SER A 65 9.66 12.53 13.03
C SER A 65 9.20 13.40 14.20
N LYS A 66 8.79 12.77 15.31
CA LYS A 66 8.37 13.48 16.53
C LYS A 66 9.47 14.38 17.10
N GLU A 67 10.73 13.97 16.99
CA GLU A 67 11.86 14.79 17.45
C GLU A 67 11.95 16.10 16.66
N MET A 68 11.92 16.02 15.33
CA MET A 68 11.95 17.20 14.46
C MET A 68 10.71 18.07 14.66
N GLN A 69 9.56 17.47 14.98
CA GLN A 69 8.35 18.21 15.34
C GLN A 69 8.52 19.01 16.64
N LYS A 70 9.19 18.47 17.65
CA LYS A 70 9.54 19.20 18.89
C LYS A 70 10.46 20.40 18.62
N GLN A 71 11.27 20.32 17.56
CA GLN A 71 12.11 21.41 17.08
C GLN A 71 11.35 22.41 16.18
N GLY A 72 10.02 22.28 16.07
CA GLY A 72 9.15 23.21 15.35
C GLY A 72 8.87 22.87 13.88
N ARG A 73 9.35 21.73 13.36
CA ARG A 73 8.98 21.31 12.00
C ARG A 73 7.53 20.80 11.96
N LYS A 74 6.75 21.26 10.98
CA LYS A 74 5.37 20.76 10.76
C LYS A 74 5.39 19.30 10.29
N LEU A 75 4.36 18.53 10.65
CA LEU A 75 4.20 17.10 10.34
C LEU A 75 4.43 16.77 8.85
N ASN A 76 3.84 17.56 7.95
CA ASN A 76 3.92 17.35 6.49
C ASN A 76 4.90 18.33 5.82
N SER A 77 5.97 18.73 6.53
CA SER A 77 6.95 19.66 5.96
C SER A 77 7.66 19.02 4.76
N ALA A 78 7.65 19.76 3.64
CA ALA A 78 8.41 19.45 2.44
C ALA A 78 9.87 19.95 2.49
N LYS A 79 10.31 20.54 3.62
CA LYS A 79 11.71 20.95 3.79
C LYS A 79 12.61 19.73 3.65
N LYS A 80 13.69 19.87 2.89
CA LYS A 80 14.69 18.82 2.67
C LYS A 80 15.14 18.25 4.02
N ARG A 81 15.24 16.93 4.07
CA ARG A 81 15.69 16.18 5.24
C ARG A 81 17.13 15.71 5.02
N THR A 82 17.94 15.70 6.07
CA THR A 82 19.21 14.96 6.04
C THR A 82 18.93 13.46 5.96
N LYS A 83 19.98 12.66 5.70
CA LYS A 83 19.84 11.20 5.67
C LYS A 83 19.34 10.66 7.01
N GLU A 84 19.89 11.15 8.11
CA GLU A 84 19.51 10.75 9.48
C GLU A 84 18.07 11.16 9.80
N GLU A 85 17.68 12.39 9.45
CA GLU A 85 16.31 12.89 9.61
C GLU A 85 15.29 12.05 8.84
N LEU A 86 15.64 11.66 7.60
CA LEU A 86 14.80 10.82 6.76
C LEU A 86 14.64 9.42 7.34
N LEU A 87 15.75 8.76 7.71
CA LEU A 87 15.72 7.41 8.28
C LEU A 87 14.88 7.34 9.55
N LYS A 88 14.97 8.36 10.43
CA LYS A 88 14.16 8.44 11.64
C LYS A 88 12.67 8.65 11.33
N SER A 89 12.36 9.50 10.35
CA SER A 89 10.99 9.74 9.90
C SER A 89 10.36 8.47 9.30
N VAL A 90 11.14 7.73 8.51
CA VAL A 90 10.75 6.44 7.93
C VAL A 90 10.50 5.40 9.01
N GLU A 91 11.39 5.29 9.99
CA GLU A 91 11.24 4.34 11.09
C GLU A 91 9.95 4.57 11.90
N GLU A 92 9.70 5.80 12.34
CA GLU A 92 8.47 6.13 13.08
C GLU A 92 7.21 5.90 12.22
N TRP A 93 7.29 6.19 10.92
CA TRP A 93 6.19 6.00 9.99
C TRP A 93 5.90 4.53 9.74
N VAL A 94 6.93 3.70 9.53
CA VAL A 94 6.82 2.25 9.34
C VAL A 94 6.26 1.59 10.61
N GLU A 95 6.74 1.98 11.79
CA GLU A 95 6.20 1.51 13.06
C GLU A 95 4.70 1.84 13.17
N LYS A 96 4.33 3.10 12.89
CA LYS A 96 2.93 3.55 12.90
C LYS A 96 2.06 2.75 11.93
N LYS A 97 2.54 2.54 10.71
CA LYS A 97 1.76 1.95 9.62
C LYS A 97 1.72 0.43 9.66
N PHE A 98 2.77 -0.26 10.10
CA PHE A 98 2.86 -1.72 9.96
C PHE A 98 2.90 -2.49 11.28
N PHE A 99 3.48 -1.90 12.33
CA PHE A 99 3.94 -2.64 13.50
C PHE A 99 3.35 -2.19 14.84
N LYS A 100 2.51 -1.16 14.86
CA LYS A 100 1.70 -0.81 16.03
C LYS A 100 1.07 -2.05 16.65
N LYS A 101 1.20 -2.17 17.98
CA LYS A 101 0.76 -3.32 18.78
C LYS A 101 -0.61 -3.87 18.38
N ARG A 102 -1.62 -3.01 18.24
CA ARG A 102 -2.99 -3.42 17.83
C ARG A 102 -3.07 -4.04 16.44
N LYS A 103 -2.29 -3.56 15.47
CA LYS A 103 -2.21 -4.15 14.12
C LYS A 103 -1.57 -5.54 14.17
N VAL A 104 -0.51 -5.68 14.95
CA VAL A 104 0.16 -6.98 15.15
C VAL A 104 -0.76 -7.98 15.85
N GLU A 105 -1.48 -7.53 16.88
CA GLU A 105 -2.45 -8.35 17.61
C GLU A 105 -3.61 -8.82 16.71
N LEU A 106 -4.22 -7.91 15.93
CA LEU A 106 -5.27 -8.29 14.97
C LEU A 106 -4.75 -9.33 13.97
N LYS A 107 -3.59 -9.08 13.34
CA LYS A 107 -3.00 -10.00 12.37
C LYS A 107 -2.79 -11.40 12.94
N LYS A 108 -2.28 -11.49 14.19
CA LYS A 108 -2.11 -12.76 14.90
C LYS A 108 -3.44 -13.47 15.19
N GLN A 109 -4.51 -12.73 15.49
CA GLN A 109 -5.85 -13.29 15.70
C GLN A 109 -6.46 -13.82 14.40
N LEU A 110 -6.24 -13.13 13.28
CA LEU A 110 -6.75 -13.53 11.97
C LEU A 110 -5.97 -14.73 11.39
N SER A 111 -4.65 -14.76 11.57
CA SER A 111 -3.82 -15.90 11.17
C SER A 111 -2.53 -15.95 11.98
N PRO A 112 -2.13 -17.12 12.51
CA PRO A 112 -0.87 -17.29 13.23
C PRO A 112 0.35 -17.33 12.30
N LYS A 113 0.13 -17.35 10.99
CA LYS A 113 1.20 -17.40 9.98
C LYS A 113 1.86 -16.03 9.82
N GLU A 114 3.04 -16.02 9.22
CA GLU A 114 3.79 -14.80 9.02
C GLU A 114 3.10 -13.88 8.01
N TRP A 115 3.08 -12.58 8.31
CA TRP A 115 2.49 -11.55 7.48
C TRP A 115 3.59 -10.75 6.80
N THR A 116 3.65 -10.78 5.47
CA THR A 116 4.48 -9.84 4.72
C THR A 116 3.91 -8.43 4.86
N THR A 117 4.78 -7.43 4.77
CA THR A 117 4.40 -6.01 4.87
C THR A 117 4.74 -5.30 3.58
N GLU A 118 3.73 -4.65 3.01
CA GLU A 118 3.76 -4.17 1.64
C GLU A 118 3.18 -2.76 1.55
N LEU A 119 3.79 -1.93 0.70
CA LEU A 119 3.34 -0.58 0.42
C LEU A 119 3.09 -0.44 -1.08
N VAL A 120 1.88 -0.06 -1.45
CA VAL A 120 1.56 0.31 -2.84
C VAL A 120 1.63 1.83 -2.95
N ILE A 121 2.45 2.33 -3.88
CA ILE A 121 2.60 3.76 -4.15
C ILE A 121 2.25 4.09 -5.60
N ASN A 122 2.03 5.37 -5.90
CA ASN A 122 1.98 5.85 -7.29
C ASN A 122 3.20 6.73 -7.60
N ILE A 123 3.01 8.05 -7.61
CA ILE A 123 4.10 9.01 -7.78
C ILE A 123 4.52 9.47 -6.39
N VAL A 124 5.83 9.56 -6.16
CA VAL A 124 6.42 10.11 -4.94
C VAL A 124 7.31 11.28 -5.29
N LYS A 125 7.50 12.19 -4.33
CA LYS A 125 8.31 13.41 -4.56
C LYS A 125 9.80 13.16 -4.34
N HIS A 126 10.14 12.19 -3.49
CA HIS A 126 11.48 11.94 -2.98
C HIS A 126 11.80 10.44 -3.05
N ASP A 127 12.39 9.97 -4.15
CA ASP A 127 12.68 8.54 -4.35
C ASP A 127 13.60 7.95 -3.28
N GLU A 128 14.46 8.78 -2.67
CA GLU A 128 15.33 8.36 -1.57
C GLU A 128 14.57 7.80 -0.35
N GLU A 129 13.30 8.19 -0.17
CA GLU A 129 12.48 7.67 0.92
C GLU A 129 12.02 6.24 0.67
N ILE A 130 11.91 5.83 -0.60
CA ILE A 130 11.48 4.49 -0.99
C ILE A 130 12.55 3.46 -0.67
N GLU A 131 13.81 3.78 -0.95
CA GLU A 131 14.94 2.92 -0.56
C GLU A 131 15.05 2.81 0.97
N ALA A 132 14.82 3.90 1.69
CA ALA A 132 14.78 3.85 3.15
C ALA A 132 13.64 2.96 3.67
N ILE A 133 12.44 3.02 3.06
CA ILE A 133 11.29 2.17 3.42
C ILE A 133 11.60 0.69 3.11
N ARG A 134 12.15 0.39 1.93
CA ARG A 134 12.57 -0.97 1.54
C ARG A 134 13.58 -1.55 2.53
N SER A 135 14.53 -0.73 3.00
CA SER A 135 15.53 -1.17 3.98
C SER A 135 14.94 -1.62 5.33
N LYS A 136 13.68 -1.26 5.62
CA LYS A 136 12.93 -1.70 6.81
C LYS A 136 12.11 -3.00 6.58
N GLY A 137 12.34 -3.71 5.48
CA GLY A 137 11.66 -4.97 5.16
C GLY A 137 10.26 -4.80 4.54
N ILE A 138 9.94 -3.59 4.08
CA ILE A 138 8.66 -3.31 3.40
C ILE A 138 8.84 -3.51 1.90
N SER A 139 8.06 -4.41 1.30
CA SER A 139 8.03 -4.54 -0.16
C SER A 139 7.25 -3.38 -0.76
N VAL A 140 7.76 -2.75 -1.81
CA VAL A 140 7.13 -1.58 -2.43
C VAL A 140 6.72 -1.90 -3.87
N PHE A 141 5.43 -1.75 -4.15
CA PHE A 141 4.82 -1.92 -5.47
C PHE A 141 4.35 -0.57 -6.02
N TYR A 142 4.37 -0.41 -7.33
CA TYR A 142 3.81 0.79 -7.96
C TYR A 142 2.45 0.47 -8.58
N LEU A 143 1.48 1.35 -8.36
CA LEU A 143 0.11 1.22 -8.87
C LEU A 143 0.07 1.09 -10.38
N LYS A 144 0.97 1.78 -11.10
CA LYS A 144 1.11 1.66 -12.57
C LYS A 144 1.43 0.23 -13.01
N ASP A 145 2.23 -0.49 -12.24
CA ASP A 145 2.64 -1.86 -12.57
C ASP A 145 1.49 -2.82 -12.27
N ILE A 146 0.77 -2.60 -11.17
CA ILE A 146 -0.47 -3.33 -10.84
C ILE A 146 -1.52 -3.16 -11.94
N ILE A 147 -1.76 -1.94 -12.42
CA ILE A 147 -2.73 -1.68 -13.50
C ILE A 147 -2.30 -2.39 -14.79
N ARG A 148 -1.00 -2.40 -15.11
CA ARG A 148 -0.46 -3.15 -16.25
C ARG A 148 -0.72 -4.65 -16.10
N GLU A 149 -0.40 -5.22 -14.95
CA GLU A 149 -0.64 -6.64 -14.66
C GLU A 149 -2.12 -6.99 -14.79
N LEU A 150 -3.02 -6.18 -14.22
CA LEU A 150 -4.48 -6.35 -14.32
C LEU A 150 -5.00 -6.41 -15.77
N LYS A 151 -4.28 -5.80 -16.72
CA LYS A 151 -4.63 -5.79 -18.14
C LYS A 151 -4.00 -6.95 -18.92
N GLU A 152 -2.75 -7.30 -18.60
CA GLU A 152 -1.91 -8.14 -19.46
C GLU A 152 -1.76 -9.58 -18.95
N GLU A 153 -1.94 -9.82 -17.64
CA GLU A 153 -1.66 -11.12 -17.05
C GLU A 153 -2.86 -12.07 -17.02
N LYS A 154 -2.55 -13.36 -17.14
CA LYS A 154 -3.53 -14.43 -16.92
C LYS A 154 -3.57 -14.78 -15.44
N PHE A 155 -4.63 -14.33 -14.78
CA PHE A 155 -4.88 -14.58 -13.38
C PHE A 155 -5.63 -15.89 -13.11
N LEU A 156 -5.63 -16.33 -11.85
CA LEU A 156 -6.39 -17.50 -11.40
C LEU A 156 -7.90 -17.22 -11.43
N VAL A 157 -8.29 -16.03 -11.01
CA VAL A 157 -9.66 -15.54 -11.06
C VAL A 157 -9.73 -14.46 -12.15
N ALA A 158 -10.71 -14.58 -13.05
CA ALA A 158 -10.84 -13.67 -14.19
C ALA A 158 -11.25 -12.25 -13.78
N SER A 159 -12.12 -12.13 -12.77
CA SER A 159 -12.65 -10.85 -12.26
C SER A 159 -13.20 -11.03 -10.84
N ALA A 160 -13.13 -9.98 -10.03
CA ALA A 160 -13.79 -9.90 -8.73
C ALA A 160 -14.56 -8.58 -8.58
N SER A 161 -14.76 -8.09 -7.35
CA SER A 161 -15.63 -6.96 -7.06
C SER A 161 -15.15 -5.62 -7.62
N GLY A 162 -13.85 -5.45 -7.90
CA GLY A 162 -13.30 -4.22 -8.46
C GLY A 162 -13.18 -4.22 -9.99
N ALA A 163 -13.69 -5.27 -10.67
CA ALA A 163 -13.54 -5.44 -12.11
C ALA A 163 -14.16 -4.29 -12.92
N ASP A 164 -15.29 -3.75 -12.49
CA ASP A 164 -15.95 -2.62 -13.15
C ASP A 164 -15.06 -1.37 -13.16
N PHE A 165 -14.33 -1.12 -12.07
CA PHE A 165 -13.41 0.00 -12.01
C PHE A 165 -12.17 -0.21 -12.89
N VAL A 166 -11.64 -1.43 -12.94
CA VAL A 166 -10.55 -1.79 -13.88
C VAL A 166 -11.00 -1.59 -15.33
N ASN A 167 -12.23 -1.98 -15.66
CA ASN A 167 -12.80 -1.81 -16.99
C ASN A 167 -12.96 -0.32 -17.35
N LEU A 168 -13.41 0.51 -16.41
CA LEU A 168 -13.51 1.97 -16.58
C LEU A 168 -12.15 2.61 -16.90
N ILE A 169 -11.09 2.23 -16.19
CA ILE A 169 -9.73 2.76 -16.45
C ILE A 169 -9.22 2.32 -17.83
N ASN A 170 -9.55 1.10 -18.24
CA ASN A 170 -9.15 0.54 -19.53
C ASN A 170 -10.10 0.88 -20.68
N MET A 171 -11.13 1.69 -20.43
CA MET A 171 -12.08 2.10 -21.45
C MET A 171 -11.36 3.02 -22.44
N ASN A 172 -10.98 2.45 -23.59
CA ASN A 172 -10.57 3.25 -24.73
C ASN A 172 -11.82 3.99 -25.23
N VAL A 173 -11.84 5.32 -25.06
CA VAL A 173 -12.82 6.15 -25.75
C VAL A 173 -12.43 6.11 -27.23
N ALA A 174 -13.18 5.37 -28.03
CA ALA A 174 -13.13 5.52 -29.48
C ALA A 174 -13.52 6.98 -29.76
N VAL A 175 -12.55 7.79 -30.16
CA VAL A 175 -12.85 9.04 -30.83
C VAL A 175 -13.11 8.61 -32.27
N ASP A 176 -14.38 8.54 -32.63
CA ASP A 176 -14.75 8.43 -34.04
C ASP A 176 -14.18 9.69 -34.72
N GLU A 177 -13.21 9.50 -35.62
CA GLU A 177 -12.74 10.55 -36.52
C GLU A 177 -13.84 10.76 -37.57
N ASP A 178 -14.68 11.78 -37.35
CA ASP A 178 -15.54 12.39 -38.38
C ASP A 178 -14.76 13.42 -39.21
#